data_AF-A0A1Q5MNH2-F1
#
_entry.id   AF-A0A1Q5MNH2-F1
#
_cell.length_a   1.000
_cell.length_b   1.000
_cell.length_c   1.000
_cell.angle_alpha   90.00
_cell.angle_beta   90.00
_cell.angle_gamma   90.00
#
_symmetry.space_group_name_H-M   'P 1'
#
loop_
_entity.id
_entity.type
_entity.pdbx_description
1 polymer ?
#
loop_
_entity_poly.entity_id
_entity_poly.type
_entity_poly.pdbx_seq_one_letter_code
_entity_poly.pdbx_strand_id
1 'polypeptide(L)'
;MVERVRLTDSDVAVEGQFEPPQLAQLAVDDQVFVAAFVRSHGSIKEMERIFGVSYPTIKSRLKRIAERLDFVDTDPAPAGADVLDRLQRGEISAQEALDELERPR
;
A
#
# COMPACT_ATOMS: atom_id res chain seq x y z
N MET A 1 -6.22 -5.67 -20.73
CA MET A 1 -6.19 -4.59 -21.73
C MET A 1 -7.62 -4.15 -21.98
N VAL A 2 -7.89 -2.85 -21.91
CA VAL A 2 -9.19 -2.27 -22.30
C VAL A 2 -9.00 -1.61 -23.66
N GLU A 3 -9.91 -1.86 -24.60
CA GLU A 3 -9.79 -1.37 -25.99
C GLU A 3 -10.73 -0.20 -26.30
N ARG A 4 -11.80 -0.03 -25.51
CA ARG A 4 -12.80 1.02 -25.72
C ARG A 4 -13.46 1.44 -24.42
N VAL A 5 -13.58 2.75 -24.22
CA VAL A 5 -14.32 3.38 -23.12
C VAL A 5 -15.50 4.14 -23.69
N ARG A 6 -16.68 3.99 -23.08
CA ARG A 6 -17.89 4.74 -23.44
C ARG A 6 -18.28 5.65 -22.30
N LEU A 7 -18.56 6.92 -22.60
CA LEU A 7 -19.11 7.85 -21.61
C LEU A 7 -20.58 7.50 -21.36
N THR A 8 -21.01 7.45 -20.10
CA THR A 8 -22.37 7.01 -19.73
C THR A 8 -23.47 7.94 -20.20
N ASP A 9 -23.16 9.23 -20.35
CA ASP A 9 -24.15 10.29 -20.62
C ASP A 9 -24.09 10.82 -22.06
N SER A 10 -23.40 10.11 -22.96
CA SER A 10 -23.32 10.49 -24.39
C SER A 10 -22.96 9.30 -25.28
N ASP A 11 -23.17 9.43 -26.59
CA ASP A 11 -22.75 8.42 -27.57
C ASP A 11 -21.25 8.44 -27.90
N VAL A 12 -20.47 9.25 -27.17
CA VAL A 12 -19.02 9.36 -27.36
C VAL A 12 -18.32 8.11 -26.85
N ALA A 13 -17.45 7.56 -27.69
CA ALA A 13 -16.54 6.48 -27.33
C ALA A 13 -15.10 6.87 -27.65
N VAL A 14 -14.19 6.48 -26.77
CA VAL A 14 -12.74 6.63 -26.96
C VAL A 14 -12.15 5.25 -27.19
N GLU A 15 -11.43 5.08 -28.28
CA GLU A 15 -10.78 3.83 -28.68
C GLU A 15 -9.27 3.97 -28.58
N GLY A 16 -8.61 2.90 -28.17
CA GLY A 16 -7.17 2.89 -27.92
C GLY A 16 -6.76 1.74 -27.02
N GLN A 17 -5.46 1.61 -26.76
CA GLN A 17 -4.97 0.64 -25.80
C GLN A 17 -4.88 1.33 -24.43
N PHE A 18 -5.71 0.87 -23.49
CA PHE A 18 -5.73 1.39 -22.13
C PHE A 18 -5.29 0.32 -21.15
N GLU A 19 -4.36 0.70 -20.28
CA GLU A 19 -4.05 -0.07 -19.08
C GLU A 19 -5.01 0.36 -17.97
N PRO A 20 -5.79 -0.57 -17.39
CA PRO A 20 -6.66 -0.24 -16.27
C PRO A 20 -5.82 0.17 -15.05
N PRO A 21 -6.33 1.03 -14.15
CA PRO A 21 -5.66 1.38 -12.91
C PRO A 21 -5.30 0.12 -12.09
N GLN A 22 -4.22 0.15 -11.30
CA GLN A 22 -3.75 -1.01 -10.52
C GLN A 22 -4.85 -1.62 -9.63
N LEU A 23 -5.71 -0.80 -9.02
CA LEU A 23 -6.85 -1.28 -8.23
C LEU A 23 -7.82 -2.12 -9.05
N ALA A 24 -8.07 -1.75 -10.31
CA ALA A 24 -8.93 -2.50 -11.22
C ALA A 24 -8.26 -3.78 -11.76
N GLN A 25 -6.95 -3.94 -11.57
CA GLN A 25 -6.20 -5.15 -11.90
C GLN A 25 -6.23 -6.20 -10.76
N LEU A 26 -6.67 -5.81 -9.55
CA LEU A 26 -6.85 -6.75 -8.45
C LEU A 26 -7.98 -7.75 -8.75
N ALA A 27 -7.93 -8.94 -8.14
CA ALA A 27 -9.07 -9.85 -8.15
C ALA A 27 -10.30 -9.18 -7.53
N VAL A 28 -11.51 -9.51 -8.02
CA VAL A 28 -12.77 -8.89 -7.57
C VAL A 28 -12.91 -8.94 -6.05
N ASP A 29 -12.60 -10.08 -5.43
CA ASP A 29 -12.67 -10.22 -3.97
C ASP A 29 -11.73 -9.26 -3.24
N ASP A 30 -10.55 -8.99 -3.80
CA ASP A 30 -9.58 -8.06 -3.23
C ASP A 30 -10.01 -6.60 -3.46
N GLN A 31 -10.69 -6.29 -4.57
CA GLN A 31 -11.33 -4.98 -4.78
C GLN A 31 -12.43 -4.72 -3.73
N VAL A 32 -13.30 -5.71 -3.48
CA VAL A 32 -14.35 -5.63 -2.46
C VAL A 32 -13.73 -5.46 -1.07
N PHE A 33 -12.66 -6.19 -0.79
CA PHE A 33 -11.94 -6.07 0.48
C PHE A 33 -11.36 -4.67 0.69
N VAL A 34 -10.72 -4.08 -0.33
CA VAL A 34 -10.21 -2.70 -0.26
C VAL A 34 -11.34 -1.69 -0.07
N ALA A 35 -12.45 -1.83 -0.80
CA ALA A 35 -13.62 -0.96 -0.66
C ALA A 35 -14.21 -1.02 0.77
N ALA A 36 -14.30 -2.22 1.35
CA ALA A 36 -14.75 -2.42 2.72
C ALA A 36 -13.78 -1.80 3.74
N PHE A 37 -12.47 -1.90 3.50
CA PHE A 37 -11.45 -1.30 4.36
C PHE A 37 -11.56 0.23 4.39
N VAL A 38 -11.71 0.86 3.21
CA VAL A 38 -11.91 2.32 3.09
C VAL A 38 -13.20 2.75 3.77
N ARG A 39 -14.32 2.03 3.54
CA ARG A 39 -15.61 2.30 4.21
C ARG A 39 -15.52 2.16 5.73
N SER A 40 -14.65 1.28 6.22
CA SER A 40 -14.39 1.06 7.65
C SER A 40 -13.38 2.05 8.22
N HIS A 41 -12.97 3.08 7.46
CA HIS A 41 -11.93 4.06 7.84
C HIS A 41 -10.61 3.39 8.26
N GLY A 42 -10.29 2.25 7.66
CA GLY A 42 -9.08 1.48 7.97
C GLY A 42 -9.16 0.62 9.25
N SER A 43 -10.34 0.49 9.88
CA SER A 43 -10.51 -0.30 11.09
C SER A 43 -10.39 -1.81 10.83
N ILE A 44 -9.29 -2.42 11.29
CA ILE A 44 -9.10 -3.88 11.20
C ILE A 44 -10.18 -4.62 11.98
N LYS A 45 -10.61 -4.08 13.13
CA LYS A 45 -11.65 -4.71 13.97
C LYS A 45 -13.00 -4.76 13.26
N GLU A 46 -13.36 -3.73 12.51
CA GLU A 46 -14.58 -3.76 11.68
C GLU A 46 -14.43 -4.77 10.54
N MET A 47 -13.26 -4.86 9.93
CA MET A 47 -12.98 -5.86 8.90
C MET A 47 -13.11 -7.30 9.42
N GLU A 48 -12.61 -7.58 10.63
CA GLU A 48 -12.81 -8.89 11.28
C GLU A 48 -14.29 -9.25 11.41
N ARG A 49 -15.13 -8.27 11.79
CA ARG A 49 -16.59 -8.46 11.90
C ARG A 49 -17.26 -8.66 10.54
N ILE A 50 -16.90 -7.86 9.54
CA ILE A 50 -17.49 -7.90 8.19
C ILE A 50 -17.16 -9.23 7.50
N PHE A 51 -15.92 -9.68 7.59
CA PHE A 51 -15.44 -10.87 6.88
C PHE A 51 -15.49 -12.14 7.74
N GLY A 52 -15.78 -12.04 9.04
CA GLY A 52 -15.87 -13.19 9.94
C GLY A 52 -14.55 -13.94 10.11
N VAL A 53 -13.41 -13.23 10.01
CA VAL A 53 -12.07 -13.81 10.08
C VAL A 53 -11.22 -13.12 11.13
N SER A 54 -10.15 -13.78 11.55
CA SER A 54 -9.24 -13.27 12.58
C SER A 54 -8.37 -12.10 12.09
N TYR A 55 -7.92 -11.27 13.03
CA TYR A 55 -6.97 -10.19 12.79
C TYR A 55 -5.75 -10.62 11.93
N PRO A 56 -5.05 -11.74 12.21
CA PRO A 56 -3.96 -12.22 11.35
C PRO A 56 -4.37 -12.44 9.89
N THR A 57 -5.60 -12.92 9.65
CA THR A 57 -6.14 -13.12 8.30
C THR A 57 -6.38 -11.80 7.57
N ILE A 58 -6.92 -10.79 8.26
CA ILE A 58 -7.09 -9.45 7.68
C ILE A 58 -5.73 -8.84 7.33
N LYS A 59 -4.78 -8.89 8.28
CA LYS A 59 -3.45 -8.29 8.11
C LYS A 59 -2.65 -8.97 7.00
N SER A 60 -2.68 -10.30 6.90
CA SER A 60 -1.99 -11.03 5.83
C SER A 60 -2.57 -10.70 4.45
N ARG A 61 -3.90 -10.54 4.36
CA ARG A 61 -4.57 -10.14 3.12
C ARG A 61 -4.23 -8.70 2.72
N LEU A 62 -4.23 -7.76 3.68
CA LEU A 62 -3.77 -6.38 3.43
C LEU A 62 -2.34 -6.35 2.89
N LYS A 63 -1.42 -7.08 3.52
CA LYS A 63 -0.02 -7.17 3.09
C LYS A 63 0.08 -7.68 1.64
N ARG A 64 -0.60 -8.80 1.33
CA ARG A 64 -0.62 -9.40 -0.01
C ARG A 64 -1.17 -8.45 -1.07
N ILE A 65 -2.19 -7.65 -0.74
CA ILE A 65 -2.76 -6.67 -1.67
C ILE A 65 -1.80 -5.49 -1.85
N ALA A 66 -1.19 -5.00 -0.76
CA ALA A 66 -0.23 -3.90 -0.80
C ALA A 66 1.00 -4.24 -1.66
N GLU A 67 1.51 -5.48 -1.59
CA GLU A 67 2.61 -5.96 -2.44
C GLU A 67 2.30 -5.92 -3.95
N ARG A 68 1.03 -5.76 -4.36
CA ARG A 68 0.60 -5.63 -5.77
C ARG A 68 0.36 -4.19 -6.20
N LEU A 69 0.43 -3.24 -5.27
CA LEU A 69 0.19 -1.82 -5.51
C LEU A 69 1.55 -1.10 -5.41
N ASP A 70 2.22 -0.94 -6.55
CA ASP A 70 3.61 -0.44 -6.64
C ASP A 70 3.83 1.00 -6.09
N PHE A 71 2.76 1.72 -5.77
CA PHE A 71 2.79 3.14 -5.40
C PHE A 71 2.72 3.44 -3.91
N VAL A 72 2.77 2.42 -3.04
CA VAL A 72 2.66 2.64 -1.59
C VAL A 72 4.01 2.43 -0.89
N ASP A 73 5.04 3.13 -1.36
CA ASP A 73 6.18 3.51 -0.51
C ASP A 73 5.72 4.68 0.37
N THR A 74 4.75 4.43 1.26
CA THR A 74 4.23 5.44 2.20
C THR A 74 4.92 5.41 3.56
N ASP A 75 5.96 4.58 3.73
CA ASP A 75 6.90 4.78 4.81
C ASP A 75 8.06 5.61 4.26
N PRO A 76 8.11 6.95 4.45
CA PRO A 76 9.41 7.58 4.51
C PRO A 76 10.19 6.77 5.53
N ALA A 77 11.29 6.14 5.11
CA ALA A 77 12.07 5.24 5.96
C ALA A 77 12.21 5.89 7.35
N PRO A 78 11.94 5.14 8.44
CA PRO A 78 11.92 5.71 9.78
C PRO A 78 13.20 6.53 9.97
N ALA A 79 13.07 7.75 10.52
CA ALA A 79 14.20 8.63 10.72
C ALA A 79 15.34 7.84 11.41
N GLY A 80 16.46 7.65 10.71
CA GLY A 80 17.56 6.81 11.18
C GLY A 80 17.76 5.46 10.49
N ALA A 81 16.90 5.05 9.54
CA ALA A 81 17.09 3.79 8.80
C ALA A 81 18.43 3.72 8.06
N ASP A 82 18.84 4.83 7.44
CA ASP A 82 20.15 4.94 6.77
C ASP A 82 21.32 4.88 7.77
N VAL A 83 21.15 5.45 8.97
CA VAL A 83 22.15 5.40 10.05
C VAL A 83 22.34 3.96 10.53
N LEU A 84 21.24 3.21 10.71
CA LEU A 84 21.29 1.81 11.12
C LEU A 84 21.93 0.91 10.05
N ASP A 85 21.61 1.14 8.78
CA ASP A 85 22.21 0.44 7.65
C ASP A 85 23.72 0.67 7.55
N ARG A 86 24.16 1.91 7.73
CA ARG A 86 25.59 2.30 7.74
C ARG A 86 26.32 1.68 8.93
N LEU A 87 25.70 1.63 10.12
CA LEU A 87 26.24 0.94 11.29
C LEU A 87 26.39 -0.56 11.03
N GLN A 88 25.38 -1.19 10.45
CA GLN A 88 25.36 -2.63 10.15
C GLN A 88 26.42 -3.01 9.10
N ARG A 89 26.69 -2.12 8.14
CA ARG A 89 27.77 -2.23 7.15
C ARG A 89 29.16 -1.88 7.71
N GLY A 90 29.24 -1.38 8.95
CA GLY A 90 30.49 -0.97 9.60
C GLY A 90 31.08 0.33 9.05
N GLU A 91 30.26 1.13 8.35
CA GLU A 91 30.67 2.41 7.77
C GLU A 91 30.72 3.53 8.82
N ILE A 92 29.99 3.36 9.93
CA ILE A 92 30.04 4.23 11.11
C ILE A 92 30.12 3.39 12.38
N SER A 93 30.69 3.98 13.43
CA SER A 93 30.71 3.41 14.78
C SER A 93 29.37 3.60 15.50
N ALA A 94 29.15 2.81 16.55
CA ALA A 94 27.96 2.93 17.39
C ALA A 94 27.81 4.32 18.03
N GLN A 95 28.94 4.99 18.33
CA GLN A 95 28.93 6.33 18.91
C GLN A 95 28.49 7.37 17.86
N GLU A 96 29.00 7.28 16.63
CA GLU A 96 28.61 8.17 15.54
C GLU A 96 27.13 8.02 15.16
N ALA A 97 26.61 6.78 15.22
CA ALA A 97 25.19 6.51 15.01
C ALA A 97 24.32 7.18 16.09
N LEU A 98 24.73 7.14 17.37
CA LEU A 98 24.02 7.80 18.47
C LEU A 98 24.00 9.32 18.30
N ASP A 99 25.15 9.92 17.99
CA ASP A 99 25.27 11.38 17.80
C ASP A 99 24.42 11.87 16.61
N GLU A 100 24.27 11.06 15.55
CA GLU A 100 23.45 11.38 14.38
C GLU A 100 21.93 11.25 14.67
N LEU A 101 21.54 10.31 15.55
CA LEU A 101 20.15 10.10 15.96
C LEU A 101 19.68 11.08 17.06
N GLU A 102 20.60 11.56 17.91
CA GLU A 102 20.30 12.50 19.01
C GLU A 102 20.24 13.96 18.58
N ARG A 103 20.69 14.30 17.35
CA ARG A 103 20.55 15.66 16.82
C ARG A 103 19.07 15.98 16.55
N PRO A 104 18.48 16.98 17.25
CA PRO A 104 17.15 17.46 16.88
C PRO A 104 17.23 18.09 15.49
N ARG A 105 16.24 17.78 14.63
CA ARG A 105 16.06 18.46 13.34
C ARG A 105 15.65 19.92 13.53
#